data_AF-A0A436A698-F1
#
_entry.id   AF-A0A436A698-F1
#
_cell.length_a   1.000
_cell.length_b   1.000
_cell.length_c   1.000
_cell.angle_alpha   90.00
_cell.angle_beta   90.00
_cell.angle_gamma   90.00
#
_symmetry.space_group_name_H-M   'P 1'
#
loop_
_entity.id
_entity.type
_entity.pdbx_description
1 polymer ?
#
loop_
_entity_poly.entity_id
_entity_poly.type
_entity_poly.pdbx_seq_one_letter_code
_entity_poly.pdbx_strand_id
1 'polypeptide(L)'
;AKAFFAVSDAFRIPRVEDAARSITPSDYYDQLALSRATDTIDAARRGIAVAALTGHAKTADPVAAWLDAGGERVARIRERLQALTEGGDITVSRLSVASGLMSDLTGM
;
A
#
# COMPACT_ATOMS: atom_id res chain seq x y z
N ALA A 1 -5.33 11.31 -12.60
CA ALA A 1 -5.82 10.02 -12.03
C ALA A 1 -4.97 8.80 -12.42
N LYS A 2 -4.38 8.71 -13.63
CA LYS A 2 -3.62 7.53 -14.10
C LYS A 2 -2.57 6.98 -13.12
N ALA A 3 -1.71 7.84 -12.54
CA ALA A 3 -0.66 7.41 -11.61
C ALA A 3 -1.23 6.75 -10.33
N PHE A 4 -2.32 7.29 -9.78
CA PHE A 4 -2.97 6.73 -8.59
C PHE A 4 -3.52 5.32 -8.84
N PHE A 5 -4.13 5.08 -10.01
CA PHE A 5 -4.59 3.75 -10.40
C PHE A 5 -3.43 2.80 -10.68
N ALA A 6 -2.39 3.26 -11.37
CA ALA A 6 -1.19 2.45 -11.62
C ALA A 6 -0.52 2.01 -10.30
N VAL A 7 -0.45 2.89 -9.30
CA VAL A 7 0.02 2.53 -7.94
C VAL A 7 -0.95 1.55 -7.27
N SER A 8 -2.26 1.78 -7.37
CA SER A 8 -3.26 0.86 -6.81
C SER A 8 -3.11 -0.56 -7.38
N ASP A 9 -2.89 -0.68 -8.69
CA ASP A 9 -2.70 -1.96 -9.38
C ASP A 9 -1.36 -2.60 -9.00
N ALA A 10 -0.28 -1.82 -8.99
CA ALA A 10 1.06 -2.30 -8.66
C ALA A 10 1.13 -2.91 -7.26
N PHE A 11 0.42 -2.33 -6.30
CA PHE A 11 0.36 -2.79 -4.90
C PHE A 11 -0.90 -3.62 -4.58
N ARG A 12 -1.75 -3.91 -5.59
CA ARG A 12 -3.02 -4.67 -5.45
C ARG A 12 -3.94 -4.13 -4.35
N ILE A 13 -4.00 -2.81 -4.21
CA ILE A 13 -4.73 -2.12 -3.14
C ILE A 13 -6.20 -2.56 -3.01
N PRO A 14 -6.97 -2.77 -4.10
CA PRO A 14 -8.35 -3.26 -3.98
C PRO A 14 -8.46 -4.59 -3.21
N ARG A 15 -7.51 -5.52 -3.38
CA ARG A 15 -7.51 -6.79 -2.63
C ARG A 15 -7.19 -6.59 -1.15
N VAL A 16 -6.32 -5.64 -0.84
CA VAL A 16 -6.00 -5.28 0.56
C VAL A 16 -7.21 -4.64 1.22
N GLU A 17 -7.91 -3.75 0.53
CA GLU A 17 -9.16 -3.14 1.01
C GLU A 17 -10.27 -4.18 1.19
N ASP A 18 -10.43 -5.13 0.25
CA ASP A 18 -11.39 -6.24 0.37
C ASP A 18 -11.07 -7.12 1.59
N ALA A 19 -9.80 -7.47 1.78
CA ALA A 19 -9.37 -8.27 2.91
C ALA A 19 -9.56 -7.51 4.23
N ALA A 20 -9.24 -6.21 4.28
CA ALA A 20 -9.47 -5.36 5.45
C ALA A 20 -10.96 -5.31 5.84
N ARG A 21 -11.86 -5.26 4.85
CA ARG A 21 -13.32 -5.31 5.08
C ARG A 21 -13.82 -6.63 5.66
N SER A 22 -13.06 -7.72 5.52
CA SER A 22 -13.41 -9.02 6.11
C SER A 22 -12.99 -9.17 7.58
N ILE A 23 -12.14 -8.27 8.08
CA ILE A 23 -11.70 -8.28 9.48
C ILE A 23 -12.87 -7.91 10.38
N THR A 24 -13.14 -8.72 11.40
CA THR A 24 -14.06 -8.39 12.50
C THR A 24 -13.23 -7.94 13.70
N PRO A 25 -13.22 -6.64 14.06
CA PRO A 25 -12.51 -6.14 15.23
C PRO A 25 -13.02 -6.77 16.53
N SER A 26 -12.12 -7.12 17.45
CA SER A 26 -12.50 -7.74 18.72
C SER A 26 -12.93 -6.73 19.79
N ASP A 27 -12.42 -5.49 19.70
CA ASP A 27 -12.72 -4.40 20.61
C ASP A 27 -12.65 -3.01 19.93
N TYR A 28 -12.82 -1.96 20.72
CA TYR A 28 -12.74 -0.56 20.27
C TYR A 28 -11.35 -0.18 19.73
N TYR A 29 -10.28 -0.67 20.34
CA TYR A 29 -8.91 -0.33 19.92
C TYR A 29 -8.52 -1.06 18.63
N ASP A 30 -8.98 -2.29 18.44
CA ASP A 30 -8.86 -3.02 17.18
C ASP A 30 -9.58 -2.31 16.05
N GLN A 31 -10.78 -1.76 16.30
CA GLN A 31 -11.50 -0.99 15.28
C GLN A 31 -10.75 0.30 14.92
N LEU A 32 -10.20 1.00 15.94
CA LEU A 32 -9.38 2.19 15.72
C LEU A 32 -8.09 1.85 14.95
N ALA A 33 -7.44 0.73 15.27
CA ALA A 33 -6.23 0.28 14.59
C ALA A 33 -6.51 -0.13 13.14
N LEU A 34 -7.62 -0.82 12.88
CA LEU A 34 -8.09 -1.14 11.53
C LEU A 34 -8.29 0.13 10.70
N SER A 35 -9.06 1.10 11.21
CA SER A 35 -9.29 2.39 10.54
C SER A 35 -7.99 3.16 10.29
N ARG A 36 -7.08 3.21 11.27
CA ARG A 36 -5.78 3.87 11.09
C ARG A 36 -4.93 3.19 10.03
N ALA A 37 -4.93 1.86 9.98
CA ALA A 37 -4.17 1.11 9.00
C ALA A 37 -4.70 1.35 7.58
N THR A 38 -6.02 1.36 7.38
CA THR A 38 -6.63 1.70 6.09
C THR A 38 -6.33 3.13 5.65
N ASP A 39 -6.46 4.11 6.56
CA ASP A 39 -6.15 5.51 6.27
C ASP A 39 -4.68 5.71 5.89
N THR A 40 -3.78 4.98 6.56
CA THR A 40 -2.35 5.00 6.29
C THR A 40 -2.03 4.42 4.92
N ILE A 41 -2.66 3.32 4.52
CA ILE A 41 -2.53 2.75 3.16
C ILE A 41 -3.00 3.76 2.11
N ASP A 42 -4.13 4.43 2.35
CA ASP A 42 -4.66 5.44 1.44
C ASP A 42 -3.78 6.67 1.30
N ALA A 43 -3.20 7.13 2.40
CA ALA A 43 -2.22 8.20 2.40
C ALA A 43 -0.95 7.77 1.66
N ALA A 44 -0.44 6.57 1.94
CA ALA A 44 0.76 6.03 1.29
C ALA A 44 0.57 5.88 -0.22
N ARG A 45 -0.58 5.35 -0.67
CA ARG A 45 -0.95 5.26 -2.09
C ARG A 45 -0.86 6.62 -2.78
N ARG A 46 -1.42 7.67 -2.16
CA ARG A 46 -1.36 9.04 -2.68
C ARG A 46 0.07 9.58 -2.68
N GLY A 47 0.80 9.38 -1.59
CA GLY A 47 2.20 9.80 -1.45
C GLY A 47 3.11 9.19 -2.51
N ILE A 48 2.99 7.89 -2.77
CA ILE A 48 3.74 7.18 -3.82
C ILE A 48 3.39 7.74 -5.20
N ALA A 49 2.11 7.97 -5.48
CA ALA A 49 1.71 8.55 -6.76
C ALA A 49 2.30 9.96 -6.96
N VAL A 50 2.35 10.77 -5.89
CA VAL A 50 3.00 12.09 -5.92
C VAL A 50 4.51 11.93 -6.15
N ALA A 51 5.19 11.08 -5.38
CA ALA A 51 6.63 10.84 -5.50
C ALA A 51 7.03 10.36 -6.91
N ALA A 52 6.25 9.46 -7.50
CA ALA A 52 6.45 9.01 -8.87
C ALA A 52 6.31 10.15 -9.88
N LEU A 53 5.23 10.95 -9.76
CA LEU A 53 4.97 12.07 -10.66
C LEU A 53 6.02 13.18 -10.53
N THR A 54 6.52 13.47 -9.33
CA THR A 54 7.52 14.53 -9.11
C THR A 54 8.93 14.06 -9.47
N GLY A 55 9.31 12.83 -9.08
CA GLY A 55 10.64 12.26 -9.33
C GLY A 55 10.88 11.86 -10.79
N HIS A 56 9.82 11.48 -11.51
CA HIS A 56 9.93 10.95 -12.88
C HIS A 56 9.03 11.70 -13.89
N ALA A 57 8.76 13.00 -13.66
CA ALA A 57 7.86 13.83 -14.48
C ALA A 57 8.15 13.83 -15.99
N LYS A 58 9.41 13.57 -16.39
CA LYS A 58 9.87 13.57 -17.79
C LYS A 58 9.76 12.20 -18.47
N THR A 59 9.35 11.17 -17.75
CA THR A 59 9.21 9.81 -18.28
C THR A 59 7.80 9.59 -18.82
N ALA A 60 7.65 8.71 -19.82
CA ALA A 60 6.35 8.35 -20.37
C ALA A 60 5.46 7.60 -19.36
N ASP A 61 6.09 6.85 -18.44
CA ASP A 61 5.43 6.18 -17.33
C ASP A 61 6.17 6.47 -16.01
N PRO A 62 5.80 7.55 -15.30
CA PRO A 62 6.43 7.92 -14.05
C PRO A 62 6.31 6.88 -12.94
N VAL A 63 5.22 6.09 -12.95
CA VAL A 63 5.00 5.06 -11.91
C VAL A 63 5.89 3.86 -12.20
N ALA A 64 5.97 3.39 -13.44
CA ALA A 64 6.92 2.33 -13.80
C ALA A 64 8.37 2.72 -13.47
N ALA A 65 8.77 3.94 -13.84
CA ALA A 65 10.11 4.44 -13.56
C ALA A 65 10.39 4.52 -12.04
N TRP A 66 9.41 4.90 -11.23
CA TRP A 66 9.54 4.92 -9.77
C TRP A 66 9.62 3.53 -9.16
N LEU A 67 8.83 2.57 -9.67
CA LEU A 67 8.89 1.17 -9.24
C LEU A 67 10.27 0.56 -9.54
N ASP A 68 10.80 0.82 -10.73
CA ASP A 68 12.12 0.36 -11.15
C ASP A 68 13.23 1.00 -10.30
N ALA A 69 13.14 2.30 -10.03
CA ALA A 69 14.09 3.02 -9.18
C ALA A 69 14.06 2.53 -7.72
N GLY A 70 12.88 2.16 -7.20
CA GLY A 70 12.72 1.59 -5.86
C GLY A 70 13.21 0.15 -5.72
N GLY A 71 13.37 -0.57 -6.84
CA GLY A 71 14.02 -1.88 -6.93
C GLY A 71 13.54 -2.90 -5.89
N GLU A 72 14.50 -3.53 -5.22
CA GLU A 72 14.24 -4.63 -4.27
C GLU A 72 13.38 -4.18 -3.07
N ARG A 73 13.50 -2.93 -2.62
CA ARG A 73 12.71 -2.43 -1.49
C ARG A 73 11.22 -2.42 -1.80
N VAL A 74 10.85 -1.90 -2.97
CA VAL A 74 9.48 -1.90 -3.46
C VAL A 74 8.98 -3.32 -3.71
N ALA A 75 9.82 -4.17 -4.33
CA ALA A 75 9.47 -5.56 -4.61
C ALA A 75 9.10 -6.33 -3.32
N ARG A 76 9.93 -6.24 -2.27
CA ARG A 76 9.66 -6.90 -0.97
C ARG A 76 8.36 -6.43 -0.32
N ILE A 77 8.00 -5.16 -0.45
CA ILE A 77 6.75 -4.63 0.13
C ILE A 77 5.54 -5.13 -0.66
N ARG A 78 5.64 -5.19 -1.99
CA ARG A 78 4.61 -5.78 -2.86
C ARG A 78 4.37 -7.26 -2.54
N GLU A 79 5.44 -8.03 -2.35
CA GLU A 79 5.34 -9.44 -1.95
C GLU A 79 4.65 -9.61 -0.59
N ARG A 80 4.98 -8.77 0.40
CA ARG A 80 4.34 -8.81 1.71
C ARG A 80 2.84 -8.48 1.66
N LEU A 81 2.46 -7.46 0.87
CA LEU A 81 1.04 -7.14 0.65
C LEU A 81 0.31 -8.27 -0.08
N GLN A 82 0.98 -8.91 -1.05
CA GLN A 82 0.42 -10.07 -1.73
C GLN A 82 0.17 -11.23 -0.76
N ALA A 83 1.17 -11.59 0.06
CA ALA A 83 1.05 -12.63 1.07
C ALA A 83 -0.06 -12.34 2.09
N LEU A 84 -0.26 -11.05 2.45
CA LEU A 84 -1.36 -10.62 3.32
C LEU A 84 -2.74 -10.98 2.76
N THR A 85 -2.92 -10.84 1.45
CA THR A 85 -4.20 -11.09 0.77
C THR A 85 -4.42 -12.56 0.39
N GLU A 86 -3.35 -13.34 0.20
CA GLU A 86 -3.42 -14.74 -0.25
C GLU A 86 -3.42 -15.74 0.92
N GLY A 87 -2.88 -15.35 2.08
CA GLY A 87 -2.68 -16.25 3.23
C GLY A 87 -3.92 -16.56 4.08
N GLY A 88 -5.10 -16.02 3.77
CA GLY A 88 -6.37 -16.27 4.48
C GLY A 88 -6.49 -15.69 5.90
N ASP A 89 -5.37 -15.54 6.62
CA ASP A 89 -5.31 -15.05 7.99
C ASP A 89 -4.97 -13.56 8.04
N ILE A 90 -5.86 -12.71 7.52
CA ILE A 90 -5.70 -11.27 7.68
C ILE A 90 -6.15 -10.85 9.10
N THR A 91 -5.32 -10.06 9.76
CA THR A 91 -5.61 -9.53 11.11
C THR A 91 -5.30 -8.04 11.17
N VAL A 92 -5.86 -7.35 12.17
CA VAL A 92 -5.58 -5.93 12.42
C VAL A 92 -4.08 -5.66 12.54
N SER A 93 -3.35 -6.53 13.26
CA SER A 93 -1.90 -6.41 13.44
C SER A 93 -1.14 -6.54 12.12
N ARG A 94 -1.50 -7.52 11.27
CA ARG A 94 -0.83 -7.70 9.98
C ARG A 94 -1.12 -6.54 9.02
N LEU A 95 -2.35 -6.03 9.01
CA LEU A 95 -2.71 -4.85 8.22
C LEU A 95 -1.96 -3.59 8.69
N SER A 96 -1.83 -3.40 10.00
CA SER A 96 -1.07 -2.29 10.60
C SER A 96 0.41 -2.33 10.22
N VAL A 97 1.02 -3.52 10.20
CA VAL A 97 2.41 -3.68 9.73
C VAL A 97 2.52 -3.36 8.24
N ALA A 98 1.59 -3.87 7.44
CA ALA A 98 1.56 -3.60 6.00
C ALA A 98 1.38 -2.09 5.70
N SER A 99 0.53 -1.39 6.45
CA SER A 99 0.33 0.05 6.28
C SER A 99 1.59 0.85 6.60
N GLY A 100 2.31 0.49 7.67
CA GLY A 100 3.61 1.08 8.01
C GLY A 100 4.63 0.90 6.89
N LEU A 101 4.77 -0.33 6.38
CA LEU A 101 5.68 -0.65 5.27
C LEU A 101 5.37 0.16 4.00
N MET A 102 4.08 0.36 3.68
CA MET A 102 3.68 1.21 2.56
C MET A 102 4.00 2.68 2.82
N SER A 103 3.77 3.18 4.04
CA SER A 103 4.08 4.55 4.41
C SER A 103 5.57 4.86 4.25
N ASP A 104 6.45 3.91 4.60
CA ASP A 104 7.90 4.06 4.49
C ASP A 104 8.37 4.29 3.05
N LEU A 105 7.59 3.88 2.04
CA LEU A 105 7.91 4.12 0.62
C LEU A 105 7.72 5.57 0.19
N THR A 106 6.91 6.35 0.91
CA THR A 106 6.65 7.75 0.55
C THR A 106 7.84 8.68 0.79
N GLY A 107 8.82 8.23 1.59
CA GLY A 107 10.04 8.97 1.88
C GLY A 107 11.25 8.57 1.02
N MET A 108 11.05 7.83 -0.08
CA MET A 108 12.09 7.56 -1.09
C MET A 108 12.22 8.71 -2.07
#